data_AF-D8M842-F1
#
_entry.id   AF-D8M842-F1
#
_cell.length_a   1.000
_cell.length_b   1.000
_cell.length_c   1.000
_cell.angle_alpha   90.00
_cell.angle_beta   90.00
_cell.angle_gamma   90.00
#
_symmetry.space_group_name_H-M   'P 1'
#
loop_
_entity.id
_entity.type
_entity.pdbx_description
1 polymer ?
#
loop_
_entity_poly.entity_id
_entity_poly.type
_entity_poly.pdbx_seq_one_letter_code
_entity_poly.pdbx_strand_id
1 'polypeptide(L)'
;MSLFESFVLKFTGDSDDDAFVLSDHQGVSIFMYVIVEEPTPAENTADLNTPELPVPTSQKRDEPEESEEDSVTVKLDAKQKKKERLEELKRRRKERNAQNRITFDTSKMDSVEQAAYFWSYIVLENSSSNDKKNNNNNKNQFDEYGMEHPFQEQYLQLAEQPHDDSLLLGRIKQIIPDWKSSLTSKKRMRSGPSILILCISAIRCTELLKPLSDLHVFIPKLFGKHMKVEEQKKALQRKSSIAIGVPNRVLKLAEEGILNLSNISLIIIDMKELNEKTMNVMSLKETREAMAALYMKFLHNRVIHNVTKVLLW
;
A
#
# COMPACT_ATOMS: atom_id res chain seq x y z
N MET A 1 -18.22 16.07 -6.60
CA MET A 1 -16.80 15.72 -6.41
C MET A 1 -16.75 14.21 -6.40
N SER A 2 -15.90 13.59 -7.21
CA SER A 2 -15.87 12.12 -7.29
C SER A 2 -15.33 11.51 -5.99
N LEU A 3 -15.70 10.26 -5.69
CA LEU A 3 -15.20 9.50 -4.53
C LEU A 3 -13.65 9.56 -4.46
N PHE A 4 -12.99 9.44 -5.61
CA PHE A 4 -11.53 9.47 -5.75
C PHE A 4 -10.89 10.85 -5.55
N GLU A 5 -11.51 11.92 -6.06
CA GLU A 5 -11.09 13.29 -5.79
C GLU A 5 -11.22 13.62 -4.30
N SER A 6 -12.26 13.09 -3.65
CA SER A 6 -12.49 13.29 -2.22
C SER A 6 -11.37 12.69 -1.37
N PHE A 7 -10.76 11.57 -1.81
CA PHE A 7 -9.59 11.01 -1.15
C PHE A 7 -8.39 11.96 -1.26
N VAL A 8 -8.07 12.47 -2.46
CA VAL A 8 -6.90 13.36 -2.64
C VAL A 8 -6.99 14.59 -1.76
N LEU A 9 -8.15 15.28 -1.76
CA LEU A 9 -8.34 16.51 -0.98
C LEU A 9 -8.30 16.30 0.53
N LYS A 10 -8.75 15.14 1.02
CA LYS A 10 -8.78 14.83 2.46
C LYS A 10 -7.41 14.43 3.02
N PHE A 11 -6.54 13.86 2.19
CA PHE A 11 -5.18 13.46 2.59
C PHE A 11 -4.15 14.59 2.51
N THR A 12 -4.42 15.67 1.75
CA THR A 12 -3.54 16.85 1.66
C THR A 12 -3.79 17.90 2.76
N GLY A 13 -4.77 17.69 3.63
CA GLY A 13 -5.09 18.59 4.74
C GLY A 13 -4.32 18.26 6.01
N ASP A 14 -3.64 19.26 6.58
CA ASP A 14 -3.03 19.21 7.91
C ASP A 14 -4.07 18.78 8.96
N SER A 15 -4.02 17.51 9.38
CA SER A 15 -4.69 17.07 10.59
C SER A 15 -3.86 15.99 11.27
N ASP A 16 -3.33 16.31 12.45
CA ASP A 16 -2.64 15.41 13.41
C ASP A 16 -3.54 14.29 13.99
N ASP A 17 -4.68 14.03 13.33
CA ASP A 17 -5.64 12.99 13.67
C ASP A 17 -5.84 12.10 12.44
N ASP A 18 -5.31 10.87 12.52
CA ASP A 18 -5.44 9.78 11.53
C ASP A 18 -6.88 9.25 11.43
N ALA A 19 -7.85 10.14 11.16
CA ALA A 19 -9.27 9.88 11.27
C ALA A 19 -10.08 10.53 10.14
N PHE A 20 -10.47 9.74 9.13
CA PHE A 20 -11.08 10.25 7.91
C PHE A 20 -12.55 9.86 7.75
N VAL A 21 -13.37 10.84 7.37
CA VAL A 21 -14.80 10.69 7.09
C VAL A 21 -15.01 10.81 5.59
N LEU A 22 -15.47 9.76 4.90
CA LEU A 22 -16.04 9.88 3.56
C LEU A 22 -17.52 10.21 3.71
N SER A 23 -17.99 11.15 2.91
CA SER A 23 -19.39 11.52 2.80
C SER A 23 -19.74 11.34 1.33
N ASP A 24 -20.67 10.45 1.02
CA ASP A 24 -21.28 10.38 -0.30
C ASP A 24 -22.80 10.53 -0.22
N HIS A 25 -23.37 10.91 -1.36
CA HIS A 25 -24.62 11.61 -1.61
C HIS A 25 -25.91 10.80 -1.31
N GLN A 26 -25.82 9.71 -0.55
CA GLN A 26 -26.94 8.97 0.03
C GLN A 26 -26.63 8.54 1.47
N GLY A 27 -26.40 9.50 2.36
CA GLY A 27 -26.65 9.34 3.81
C GLY A 27 -25.85 8.28 4.58
N VAL A 28 -24.85 7.62 3.98
CA VAL A 28 -23.95 6.70 4.68
C VAL A 28 -22.53 7.26 4.60
N SER A 29 -22.03 7.77 5.72
CA SER A 29 -20.63 8.18 5.82
C SER A 29 -19.74 6.95 5.96
N ILE A 30 -18.89 6.70 4.96
CA ILE A 30 -17.90 5.61 5.01
C ILE A 30 -16.65 6.15 5.71
N PHE A 31 -16.29 5.61 6.87
CA PHE A 31 -15.08 6.01 7.59
C PHE A 31 -13.94 5.09 7.18
N MET A 32 -12.89 5.65 6.56
CA MET A 32 -11.75 4.87 6.07
C MET A 32 -10.52 5.11 6.95
N TYR A 33 -10.13 4.09 7.72
CA TYR A 33 -8.94 4.11 8.56
C TYR A 33 -8.03 2.97 8.15
N VAL A 34 -6.80 3.31 7.76
CA VAL A 34 -5.73 2.35 7.49
C VAL A 34 -4.69 2.50 8.58
N ILE A 35 -4.41 1.42 9.31
CA ILE A 35 -3.38 1.40 10.34
C ILE A 35 -2.32 0.38 9.94
N VAL A 36 -1.08 0.84 9.94
CA VAL A 36 0.10 0.02 9.73
C VAL A 36 0.61 -0.41 11.10
N GLU A 37 0.51 -1.70 11.43
CA GLU A 37 1.19 -2.22 12.63
C GLU A 37 2.70 -2.28 12.36
N GLU A 38 3.49 -1.52 13.12
CA GLU A 38 4.95 -1.71 13.17
C GLU A 38 5.28 -2.93 14.04
N PRO A 39 6.28 -3.76 13.65
CA PRO A 39 6.70 -4.87 14.48
C PRO A 39 7.36 -4.37 15.77
N THR A 40 6.99 -4.97 16.89
CA THR A 40 7.54 -4.70 18.23
C THR A 40 9.06 -4.91 18.26
N PRO A 41 9.86 -3.98 18.82
CA PRO A 41 11.28 -4.21 19.03
C PRO A 41 11.50 -5.35 20.04
N ALA A 42 12.42 -6.24 19.72
CA ALA A 42 12.86 -7.31 20.62
C ALA A 42 13.47 -6.75 21.92
N GLU A 43 13.16 -7.41 23.03
CA GLU A 43 13.72 -7.14 24.35
C GLU A 43 15.25 -7.26 24.32
N ASN A 44 15.95 -6.21 24.76
CA ASN A 44 17.37 -6.28 25.08
C ASN A 44 17.54 -6.15 26.60
N THR A 45 18.24 -7.15 27.13
CA THR A 45 18.61 -7.38 28.51
C THR A 45 19.61 -6.34 29.03
N ALA A 46 19.58 -6.19 30.36
CA ALA A 46 20.38 -5.31 31.23
C ALA A 46 21.88 -5.20 30.90
N ASP A 47 22.47 -4.04 31.24
CA ASP A 47 23.65 -4.07 32.11
C ASP A 47 23.85 -2.76 32.91
N LEU A 48 24.37 -2.92 34.12
CA LEU A 48 24.72 -1.92 35.12
C LEU A 48 26.03 -1.21 34.75
N ASN A 49 26.15 0.09 35.06
CA ASN A 49 27.29 0.64 35.81
C ASN A 49 27.21 2.18 35.97
N THR A 50 27.18 2.62 37.22
CA THR A 50 27.58 3.95 37.68
C THR A 50 29.11 4.05 37.78
N PRO A 51 29.68 5.25 37.67
CA PRO A 51 30.54 5.74 38.74
C PRO A 51 30.34 7.22 39.12
N GLU A 52 30.70 7.52 40.36
CA GLU A 52 30.52 8.76 41.13
C GLU A 52 31.58 9.87 40.92
N LEU A 53 31.12 11.13 41.12
CA LEU A 53 31.76 12.32 41.76
C LEU A 53 32.89 13.08 41.00
N PRO A 54 33.14 14.40 41.25
CA PRO A 54 32.92 15.14 42.51
C PRO A 54 32.29 16.57 42.44
N VAL A 55 31.90 17.02 43.64
CA VAL A 55 31.34 18.33 44.04
C VAL A 55 32.39 19.47 43.95
N PRO A 56 31.95 20.73 43.75
CA PRO A 56 32.41 21.77 44.67
C PRO A 56 31.30 22.68 45.21
N THR A 57 31.58 23.13 46.42
CA THR A 57 30.88 23.99 47.36
C THR A 57 30.66 25.43 46.88
N SER A 58 29.54 26.06 47.28
CA SER A 58 29.52 27.20 48.23
C SER A 58 28.34 28.17 48.04
N GLN A 59 27.81 28.58 49.20
CA GLN A 59 27.15 29.86 49.53
C GLN A 59 25.61 30.00 49.41
N LYS A 60 25.00 29.94 50.60
CA LYS A 60 23.66 30.41 50.98
C LYS A 60 23.45 31.89 50.66
N ARG A 61 22.25 32.22 50.19
CA ARG A 61 21.58 33.50 50.44
C ARG A 61 20.12 33.19 50.78
N ASP A 62 19.66 33.77 51.88
CA ASP A 62 18.37 33.54 52.53
C ASP A 62 17.22 34.20 51.75
N GLU A 63 16.16 33.44 51.46
CA GLU A 63 14.80 33.92 51.14
C GLU A 63 13.78 32.84 51.60
N PRO A 64 12.52 33.22 51.89
CA PRO A 64 11.72 32.63 52.96
C PRO A 64 11.17 31.24 52.65
N GLU A 65 11.07 30.41 53.69
CA GLU A 65 10.42 29.09 53.68
C GLU A 65 8.93 29.20 53.31
N GLU A 66 8.61 29.04 52.02
CA GLU A 66 7.35 28.43 51.58
C GLU A 66 7.60 26.94 51.31
N SER A 67 6.69 26.10 51.79
CA SER A 67 6.79 24.63 51.86
C SER A 67 7.27 23.94 50.57
N GLU A 68 8.52 23.48 50.54
CA GLU A 68 9.09 22.70 49.41
C GLU A 68 8.32 21.40 49.12
N GLU A 69 7.63 20.83 50.12
CA GLU A 69 6.85 19.58 49.99
C GLU A 69 5.60 19.74 49.10
N ASP A 70 4.95 20.92 49.10
CA ASP A 70 3.76 21.19 48.27
C ASP A 70 4.12 21.40 46.78
N SER A 71 5.29 21.98 46.50
CA SER A 71 5.72 22.24 45.12
C SER A 71 6.13 20.97 44.36
N VAL A 72 6.65 19.97 45.08
CA VAL A 72 7.10 18.68 44.54
C VAL A 72 5.91 17.74 44.33
N THR A 73 4.96 17.69 45.26
CA THR A 73 3.71 16.92 45.12
C THR A 73 2.85 17.45 43.97
N VAL A 74 2.71 18.77 43.81
CA VAL A 74 1.98 19.38 42.68
C VAL A 74 2.63 19.06 41.32
N LYS A 75 3.97 19.01 41.24
CA LYS A 75 4.70 18.63 40.02
C LYS A 75 4.56 17.13 39.70
N LEU A 76 4.55 16.26 40.70
CA LEU A 76 4.33 14.82 40.53
C LEU A 76 2.90 14.53 40.08
N ASP A 77 1.90 15.17 40.69
CA ASP A 77 0.49 15.04 40.30
C ASP A 77 0.23 15.56 38.88
N ALA A 78 0.86 16.68 38.48
CA ALA A 78 0.77 17.19 37.12
C ALA A 78 1.39 16.23 36.08
N LYS A 79 2.50 15.58 36.43
CA LYS A 79 3.17 14.58 35.57
C LYS A 79 2.34 13.30 35.44
N GLN A 80 1.72 12.86 36.52
CA GLN A 80 0.87 11.67 36.58
C GLN A 80 -0.43 11.88 35.79
N LYS A 81 -1.07 13.04 35.96
CA LYS A 81 -2.26 13.46 35.20
C LYS A 81 -1.99 13.62 33.69
N LYS A 82 -0.76 14.04 33.32
CA LYS A 82 -0.33 14.08 31.91
C LYS A 82 -0.14 12.68 31.31
N LYS A 83 0.39 11.73 32.10
CA LYS A 83 0.56 10.32 31.69
C LYS A 83 -0.80 9.64 31.49
N GLU A 84 -1.73 9.80 32.43
CA GLU A 84 -3.09 9.26 32.34
C GLU A 84 -3.86 9.83 31.15
N ARG A 85 -3.77 11.15 30.91
CA ARG A 85 -4.36 11.76 29.71
C ARG A 85 -3.79 11.18 28.42
N LEU A 86 -2.49 10.90 28.37
CA LEU A 86 -1.84 10.31 27.20
C LEU A 86 -2.28 8.86 26.97
N GLU A 87 -2.40 8.06 28.03
CA GLU A 87 -2.89 6.67 27.96
C GLU A 87 -4.37 6.60 27.56
N GLU A 88 -5.21 7.48 28.11
CA GLU A 88 -6.61 7.60 27.71
C GLU A 88 -6.74 8.05 26.25
N LEU A 89 -5.91 8.99 25.79
CA LEU A 89 -5.87 9.38 24.38
C LEU A 89 -5.47 8.20 23.48
N LYS A 90 -4.47 7.40 23.89
CA LYS A 90 -4.05 6.17 23.17
C LYS A 90 -5.16 5.12 23.14
N ARG A 91 -5.90 4.93 24.25
CA ARG A 91 -7.04 4.01 24.33
C ARG A 91 -8.18 4.44 23.42
N ARG A 92 -8.60 5.71 23.50
CA ARG A 92 -9.63 6.29 22.62
C ARG A 92 -9.22 6.22 21.14
N ARG A 93 -7.93 6.43 20.84
CA ARG A 93 -7.37 6.19 19.50
C ARG A 93 -7.53 4.73 19.10
N LYS A 94 -7.13 3.76 19.94
CA LYS A 94 -7.25 2.32 19.67
C LYS A 94 -8.70 1.87 19.46
N GLU A 95 -9.65 2.40 20.23
CA GLU A 95 -11.07 2.09 20.11
C GLU A 95 -11.69 2.69 18.83
N ARG A 96 -11.39 3.97 18.54
CA ARG A 96 -11.78 4.62 17.28
C ARG A 96 -11.22 3.87 16.07
N ASN A 97 -9.97 3.43 16.17
CA ASN A 97 -9.25 2.65 15.17
C ASN A 97 -9.85 1.25 14.94
N ALA A 98 -10.27 0.57 16.00
CA ALA A 98 -10.96 -0.71 15.91
C ALA A 98 -12.37 -0.55 15.32
N GLN A 99 -13.09 0.50 15.71
CA GLN A 99 -14.45 0.78 15.25
C GLN A 99 -14.51 1.16 13.77
N ASN A 100 -13.50 1.88 13.28
CA ASN A 100 -13.43 2.33 11.89
C ASN A 100 -12.51 1.47 11.01
N ARG A 101 -12.13 0.29 11.50
CA ARG A 101 -11.35 -0.68 10.72
C ARG A 101 -12.19 -1.09 9.52
N ILE A 102 -11.87 -0.55 8.34
CA ILE A 102 -12.39 -1.12 7.11
C ILE A 102 -11.82 -2.52 7.03
N THR A 103 -12.70 -3.49 7.29
CA THR A 103 -12.37 -4.89 7.11
C THR A 103 -12.52 -5.12 5.62
N PHE A 104 -11.39 -5.24 4.93
CA PHE A 104 -11.40 -5.59 3.52
C PHE A 104 -12.01 -6.98 3.41
N ASP A 105 -13.11 -7.07 2.67
CA ASP A 105 -13.83 -8.32 2.41
C ASP A 105 -14.14 -8.35 0.92
N THR A 106 -13.28 -9.00 0.15
CA THR A 106 -13.48 -9.15 -1.31
C THR A 106 -14.82 -9.76 -1.71
N SER A 107 -15.45 -10.53 -0.82
CA SER A 107 -16.72 -11.19 -1.13
C SER A 107 -17.90 -10.22 -1.06
N LYS A 108 -17.74 -9.09 -0.37
CA LYS A 108 -18.78 -8.09 -0.17
C LYS A 108 -18.55 -6.81 -0.96
N MET A 109 -17.30 -6.51 -1.30
CA MET A 109 -16.95 -5.28 -2.02
C MET A 109 -17.15 -5.41 -3.51
N ASP A 110 -17.88 -4.48 -4.10
CA ASP A 110 -17.96 -4.35 -5.55
C ASP A 110 -16.64 -3.83 -6.16
N SER A 111 -16.53 -3.84 -7.50
CA SER A 111 -15.29 -3.43 -8.15
C SER A 111 -14.92 -1.95 -7.89
N VAL A 112 -15.91 -1.07 -7.70
CA VAL A 112 -15.70 0.36 -7.44
C VAL A 112 -15.21 0.58 -6.02
N GLU A 113 -15.78 -0.14 -5.04
CA GLU A 113 -15.33 -0.13 -3.65
C GLU A 113 -13.90 -0.68 -3.52
N GLN A 114 -13.57 -1.77 -4.23
CA GLN A 114 -12.20 -2.27 -4.28
C GLN A 114 -11.23 -1.25 -4.91
N ALA A 115 -11.68 -0.49 -5.92
CA ALA A 115 -10.86 0.55 -6.54
C ALA A 115 -10.65 1.74 -5.62
N ALA A 116 -11.68 2.16 -4.89
CA ALA A 116 -11.58 3.17 -3.84
C ALA A 116 -10.59 2.75 -2.77
N TYR A 117 -10.67 1.49 -2.33
CA TYR A 117 -9.74 0.90 -1.37
C TYR A 117 -8.31 0.88 -1.91
N PHE A 118 -8.11 0.45 -3.16
CA PHE A 118 -6.79 0.49 -3.78
C PHE A 118 -6.22 1.92 -3.80
N TRP A 119 -7.01 2.90 -4.27
CA TRP A 119 -6.57 4.28 -4.39
C TRP A 119 -6.26 4.93 -3.04
N SER A 120 -7.04 4.68 -1.99
CA SER A 120 -6.78 5.26 -0.67
C SER A 120 -5.41 4.88 -0.12
N TYR A 121 -4.94 3.66 -0.40
CA TYR A 121 -3.61 3.23 0.02
C TYR A 121 -2.49 3.87 -0.80
N ILE A 122 -2.71 4.15 -2.09
CA ILE A 122 -1.76 4.93 -2.89
C ILE A 122 -1.58 6.33 -2.29
N VAL A 123 -2.70 6.97 -1.92
CA VAL A 123 -2.69 8.30 -1.31
C VAL A 123 -2.04 8.28 0.08
N LEU A 124 -2.29 7.24 0.88
CA LEU A 124 -1.62 7.04 2.17
C LEU A 124 -0.09 6.95 2.00
N GLU A 125 0.38 6.10 1.08
CA GLU A 125 1.83 5.93 0.84
C GLU A 125 2.47 7.21 0.31
N ASN A 126 1.76 8.02 -0.49
CA ASN A 126 2.24 9.35 -0.88
C ASN A 126 2.59 10.22 0.33
N SER A 127 1.74 10.14 1.36
CA SER A 127 1.80 10.97 2.56
C SER A 127 2.79 10.47 3.61
N SER A 128 3.01 9.15 3.68
CA SER A 128 3.83 8.46 4.69
C SER A 128 5.34 8.47 4.42
N SER A 129 5.83 9.24 3.43
CA SER A 129 7.25 9.26 3.08
C SER A 129 8.14 9.62 4.30
N ASN A 130 9.07 8.72 4.64
CA ASN A 130 9.98 8.83 5.80
C ASN A 130 10.82 10.12 5.80
N ASP A 131 10.97 10.78 4.64
CA ASP A 131 11.72 12.02 4.48
C ASP A 131 11.10 13.22 5.20
N LYS A 132 9.79 13.18 5.53
CA LYS A 132 9.13 14.25 6.30
C LYS A 132 9.70 14.44 7.70
N LYS A 133 10.36 13.41 8.28
CA LYS A 133 11.01 13.53 9.60
C LYS A 133 12.40 14.17 9.55
N ASN A 134 13.05 14.24 8.38
CA ASN A 134 14.47 14.61 8.28
C ASN A 134 14.79 15.78 7.35
N ASN A 135 13.84 16.32 6.58
CA ASN A 135 14.13 17.46 5.69
C ASN A 135 12.95 18.44 5.54
N ASN A 136 13.28 19.74 5.47
CA ASN A 136 12.36 20.88 5.24
C ASN A 136 11.68 20.90 3.85
N ASN A 137 11.69 19.79 3.11
CA ASN A 137 11.07 19.71 1.79
C ASN A 137 9.71 18.99 1.92
N ASN A 138 8.63 19.77 1.93
CA ASN A 138 7.23 19.29 1.94
C ASN A 138 6.79 18.56 0.64
N LYS A 139 7.70 17.97 -0.14
CA LYS A 139 7.33 17.28 -1.39
C LYS A 139 6.92 15.85 -1.04
N ASN A 140 5.70 15.45 -1.38
CA ASN A 140 5.25 14.07 -1.18
C ASN A 140 5.91 13.14 -2.21
N GLN A 141 5.92 11.84 -1.93
CA GLN A 141 6.68 10.85 -2.69
C GLN A 141 6.30 10.79 -4.18
N PHE A 142 5.02 11.00 -4.49
CA PHE A 142 4.43 10.76 -5.80
C PHE A 142 3.93 12.02 -6.52
N ASP A 143 4.17 13.22 -5.99
CA ASP A 143 3.67 14.48 -6.57
C ASP A 143 4.11 14.69 -8.03
N GLU A 144 5.30 14.19 -8.41
CA GLU A 144 5.81 14.29 -9.78
C GLU A 144 5.27 13.21 -10.74
N TYR A 145 4.50 12.24 -10.22
CA TYR A 145 3.95 11.13 -10.99
C TYR A 145 2.46 11.27 -11.27
N GLY A 146 1.91 12.48 -11.18
CA GLY A 146 0.53 12.77 -11.56
C GLY A 146 -0.51 12.52 -10.47
N MET A 147 -0.14 12.60 -9.19
CA MET A 147 -1.08 12.43 -8.05
C MET A 147 -2.28 13.37 -8.10
N GLU A 148 -2.14 14.53 -8.75
CA GLU A 148 -3.21 15.49 -9.02
C GLU A 148 -4.33 14.94 -9.93
N HIS A 149 -4.08 13.83 -10.63
CA HIS A 149 -5.03 13.14 -11.48
C HIS A 149 -5.52 11.85 -10.82
N PRO A 150 -6.55 11.90 -9.96
CA PRO A 150 -6.96 10.74 -9.19
C PRO A 150 -7.40 9.57 -10.06
N PHE A 151 -7.37 8.37 -9.47
CA PHE A 151 -8.04 7.20 -10.06
C PHE A 151 -9.51 7.51 -10.35
N GLN A 152 -10.09 6.93 -11.39
CA GLN A 152 -11.49 7.13 -11.75
C GLN A 152 -12.09 5.81 -12.22
N GLU A 153 -13.40 5.66 -12.05
CA GLU A 153 -14.13 4.45 -12.41
C GLU A 153 -13.96 4.07 -13.88
N GLN A 154 -13.84 5.05 -14.80
CA GLN A 154 -13.63 4.80 -16.22
C GLN A 154 -12.35 4.01 -16.57
N TYR A 155 -11.38 3.97 -15.66
CA TYR A 155 -10.15 3.20 -15.82
C TYR A 155 -10.34 1.71 -15.50
N LEU A 156 -11.41 1.38 -14.78
CA LEU A 156 -11.71 0.06 -14.27
C LEU A 156 -12.37 -0.82 -15.33
N GLN A 157 -12.00 -2.09 -15.36
CA GLN A 157 -12.74 -3.16 -15.98
C GLN A 157 -13.58 -3.81 -14.90
N LEU A 158 -14.88 -3.50 -14.92
CA LEU A 158 -15.83 -4.07 -13.97
C LEU A 158 -15.87 -5.59 -14.09
N ALA A 159 -16.04 -6.31 -12.99
CA ALA A 159 -16.19 -7.75 -13.00
C ALA A 159 -17.15 -8.18 -11.88
N GLU A 160 -18.05 -9.10 -12.22
CA GLU A 160 -19.01 -9.65 -11.27
C GLU A 160 -18.28 -10.42 -10.16
N GLN A 161 -18.74 -10.25 -8.92
CA GLN A 161 -18.21 -10.89 -7.72
C GLN A 161 -19.10 -12.07 -7.30
N PRO A 162 -18.56 -13.09 -6.62
CA PRO A 162 -17.13 -13.29 -6.29
C PRO A 162 -16.31 -13.83 -7.46
N HIS A 163 -15.01 -13.54 -7.47
CA HIS A 163 -14.09 -14.06 -8.48
C HIS A 163 -13.81 -15.56 -8.31
N ASP A 164 -14.20 -16.35 -9.31
CA ASP A 164 -13.70 -17.72 -9.49
C ASP A 164 -12.44 -17.69 -10.36
N ASP A 165 -11.31 -18.13 -9.79
CA ASP A 165 -10.02 -18.19 -10.48
C ASP A 165 -10.09 -19.00 -11.80
N SER A 166 -10.99 -20.00 -11.88
CA SER A 166 -11.21 -20.76 -13.11
C SER A 166 -11.69 -19.90 -14.29
N LEU A 167 -12.36 -18.78 -13.99
CA LEU A 167 -12.93 -17.86 -14.97
C LEU A 167 -11.96 -16.75 -15.39
N LEU A 168 -10.79 -16.61 -14.75
CA LEU A 168 -9.82 -15.55 -15.05
C LEU A 168 -9.46 -15.51 -16.54
N LEU A 169 -9.17 -16.68 -17.13
CA LEU A 169 -8.85 -16.75 -18.55
C LEU A 169 -10.05 -16.35 -19.43
N GLY A 170 -11.26 -16.79 -19.05
CA GLY A 170 -12.49 -16.37 -19.73
C GLY A 170 -12.66 -14.86 -19.71
N ARG A 171 -12.42 -14.23 -18.56
CA ARG A 171 -12.50 -12.77 -18.40
C ARG A 171 -11.47 -12.04 -19.26
N ILE A 172 -10.22 -12.50 -19.28
CA ILE A 172 -9.17 -11.92 -20.14
C ILE A 172 -9.58 -11.97 -21.62
N LYS A 173 -10.16 -13.09 -22.06
CA LYS A 173 -10.65 -13.27 -23.44
C LYS A 173 -11.82 -12.35 -23.79
N GLN A 174 -12.67 -12.00 -22.81
CA GLN A 174 -13.76 -11.04 -22.99
C GLN A 174 -13.23 -9.60 -23.10
N ILE A 175 -12.28 -9.22 -22.24
CA ILE A 175 -11.67 -7.88 -22.24
C ILE A 175 -10.84 -7.64 -23.50
N ILE A 176 -10.24 -8.70 -24.06
CA ILE A 176 -9.39 -8.64 -25.26
C ILE A 176 -10.02 -9.47 -26.38
N PRO A 177 -10.94 -8.91 -27.19
CA PRO A 177 -11.64 -9.66 -28.24
C PRO A 177 -10.71 -10.34 -29.25
N ASP A 178 -9.55 -9.73 -29.55
CA ASP A 178 -8.56 -10.27 -30.49
C ASP A 178 -7.49 -11.16 -29.83
N TRP A 179 -7.74 -11.66 -28.61
CA TRP A 179 -6.77 -12.34 -27.73
C TRP A 179 -5.96 -13.44 -28.40
N LYS A 180 -6.56 -14.20 -29.33
CA LYS A 180 -5.84 -15.27 -30.07
C LYS A 180 -4.62 -14.66 -30.75
N SER A 181 -4.82 -13.57 -31.48
CA SER A 181 -3.76 -12.90 -32.22
C SER A 181 -2.86 -12.04 -31.34
N SER A 182 -3.39 -11.35 -30.34
CA SER A 182 -2.62 -10.43 -29.49
C SER A 182 -1.81 -11.16 -28.41
N LEU A 183 -2.33 -12.24 -27.83
CA LEU A 183 -1.67 -12.96 -26.74
C LEU A 183 -0.82 -14.14 -27.20
N THR A 184 -1.19 -14.84 -28.29
CA THR A 184 -0.50 -16.08 -28.70
C THR A 184 0.44 -15.91 -29.91
N SER A 185 0.27 -14.87 -30.73
CA SER A 185 1.07 -14.71 -31.94
C SER A 185 2.43 -14.08 -31.66
N LYS A 186 3.50 -14.89 -31.76
CA LYS A 186 4.90 -14.43 -31.61
C LYS A 186 5.27 -13.24 -32.52
N LYS A 187 4.62 -13.11 -33.69
CA LYS A 187 4.87 -12.01 -34.63
C LYS A 187 4.30 -10.67 -34.13
N ARG A 188 3.17 -10.70 -33.42
CA ARG A 188 2.51 -9.49 -32.89
C ARG A 188 3.01 -9.07 -31.51
N MET A 189 3.72 -9.96 -30.81
CA MET A 189 4.28 -9.68 -29.48
C MET A 189 5.36 -8.59 -29.55
N ARG A 190 5.11 -7.50 -28.83
CA ARG A 190 6.05 -6.38 -28.61
C ARG A 190 7.13 -6.74 -27.59
N SER A 191 8.07 -5.82 -27.34
CA SER A 191 9.07 -5.97 -26.29
C SER A 191 8.43 -5.71 -24.91
N GLY A 192 8.20 -6.78 -24.15
CA GLY A 192 7.54 -6.72 -22.83
C GLY A 192 6.05 -7.08 -22.89
N PRO A 193 5.44 -7.37 -21.72
CA PRO A 193 4.06 -7.84 -21.61
C PRO A 193 3.04 -6.76 -21.97
N SER A 194 1.86 -7.19 -22.42
CA SER A 194 0.65 -6.37 -22.55
C SER A 194 -0.30 -6.53 -21.36
N ILE A 195 -0.22 -7.66 -20.66
CA ILE A 195 -0.96 -7.93 -19.42
C ILE A 195 0.03 -8.16 -18.28
N LEU A 196 -0.16 -7.45 -17.17
CA LEU A 196 0.59 -7.67 -15.93
C LEU A 196 -0.37 -8.08 -14.82
N ILE A 197 -0.12 -9.23 -14.21
CA ILE A 197 -0.88 -9.76 -13.08
C ILE A 197 -0.03 -9.62 -11.81
N LEU A 198 -0.57 -8.94 -10.80
CA LEU A 198 0.10 -8.66 -9.54
C LEU A 198 -0.63 -9.37 -8.40
N CYS A 199 0.09 -10.17 -7.63
CA CYS A 199 -0.47 -10.92 -6.51
C CYS A 199 0.31 -10.66 -5.23
N ILE A 200 -0.32 -10.94 -4.08
CA ILE A 200 0.32 -10.78 -2.77
C ILE A 200 1.53 -11.73 -2.58
N SER A 201 1.50 -12.91 -3.18
CA SER A 201 2.53 -13.94 -2.95
C SER A 201 2.86 -14.79 -4.18
N ALA A 202 4.02 -15.43 -4.12
CA ALA A 202 4.45 -16.40 -5.14
C ALA A 202 3.51 -17.60 -5.23
N ILE A 203 2.94 -18.05 -4.11
CA ILE A 203 1.97 -19.16 -4.07
C ILE A 203 0.72 -18.76 -4.84
N ARG A 204 0.20 -17.57 -4.57
CA ARG A 204 -0.96 -17.03 -5.24
C ARG A 204 -0.74 -16.85 -6.75
N CYS A 205 0.43 -16.35 -7.14
CA CYS A 205 0.83 -16.31 -8.56
C CYS A 205 0.75 -17.70 -9.21
N THR A 206 1.16 -18.77 -8.52
CA THR A 206 1.11 -20.13 -9.08
C THR A 206 -0.30 -20.70 -9.18
N GLU A 207 -1.23 -20.26 -8.34
CA GLU A 207 -2.64 -20.63 -8.44
C GLU A 207 -3.28 -20.02 -9.67
N LEU A 208 -3.12 -18.70 -9.88
CA LEU A 208 -3.64 -17.99 -11.05
C LEU A 208 -2.98 -18.41 -12.36
N LEU A 209 -1.77 -18.99 -12.31
CA LEU A 209 -1.14 -19.57 -13.50
C LEU A 209 -1.82 -20.85 -14.01
N LYS A 210 -2.52 -21.61 -13.15
CA LYS A 210 -3.19 -22.86 -13.55
C LYS A 210 -4.24 -22.63 -14.66
N PRO A 211 -5.26 -21.75 -14.48
CA PRO A 211 -6.23 -21.47 -15.53
C PRO A 211 -5.62 -20.79 -16.76
N LEU A 212 -4.50 -20.07 -16.62
CA LEU A 212 -3.82 -19.43 -17.75
C LEU A 212 -3.00 -20.41 -18.62
N SER A 213 -2.74 -21.63 -18.12
CA SER A 213 -1.95 -22.63 -18.85
C SER A 213 -2.59 -23.03 -20.19
N ASP A 214 -3.92 -22.95 -20.29
CA ASP A 214 -4.71 -23.19 -21.50
C ASP A 214 -4.38 -22.24 -22.66
N LEU A 215 -3.69 -21.12 -22.41
CA LEU A 215 -3.19 -20.25 -23.47
C LEU A 215 -2.01 -20.85 -24.24
N HIS A 216 -1.33 -21.85 -23.66
CA HIS A 216 -0.13 -22.46 -24.25
C HIS A 216 0.97 -21.43 -24.59
N VAL A 217 1.06 -20.34 -23.83
CA VAL A 217 2.08 -19.30 -23.96
C VAL A 217 3.04 -19.32 -22.78
N PHE A 218 4.27 -18.85 -23.02
CA PHE A 218 5.22 -18.65 -21.93
C PHE A 218 4.84 -17.43 -21.10
N ILE A 219 4.64 -17.61 -19.80
CA ILE A 219 4.33 -16.54 -18.84
C ILE A 219 5.49 -16.44 -17.83
N PRO A 220 6.34 -15.39 -17.88
CA PRO A 220 7.43 -15.21 -16.93
C PRO A 220 6.89 -14.98 -15.52
N LYS A 221 7.54 -15.64 -14.56
CA LYS A 221 7.26 -15.56 -13.12
C LYS A 221 8.17 -14.52 -12.47
N LEU A 222 7.58 -13.40 -12.06
CA LEU A 222 8.30 -12.25 -11.50
C LEU A 222 8.23 -12.26 -9.96
N PHE A 223 8.73 -13.34 -9.35
CA PHE A 223 8.84 -13.49 -7.89
C PHE A 223 10.08 -14.32 -7.50
N GLY A 224 10.60 -14.09 -6.31
CA GLY A 224 11.96 -14.48 -5.91
C GLY A 224 12.15 -15.88 -5.33
N LYS A 225 11.12 -16.72 -5.26
CA LYS A 225 11.13 -17.93 -4.40
C LYS A 225 12.36 -18.83 -4.65
N HIS A 226 12.85 -18.94 -5.90
CA HIS A 226 14.11 -19.63 -6.25
C HIS A 226 14.81 -19.09 -7.53
N MET A 227 14.56 -17.84 -7.91
CA MET A 227 15.11 -17.29 -9.17
C MET A 227 15.86 -16.00 -8.92
N LYS A 228 17.16 -16.01 -9.24
CA LYS A 228 18.00 -14.80 -9.18
C LYS A 228 17.53 -13.81 -10.24
N VAL A 229 17.79 -12.53 -10.02
CA VAL A 229 17.45 -11.46 -10.98
C VAL A 229 18.05 -11.76 -12.36
N GLU A 230 19.27 -12.29 -12.40
CA GLU A 230 19.96 -12.63 -13.65
C GLU A 230 19.32 -13.78 -14.44
N GLU A 231 18.70 -14.73 -13.75
CA GLU A 231 17.93 -15.79 -14.39
C GLU A 231 16.60 -15.25 -14.91
N GLN A 232 15.96 -14.34 -14.16
CA GLN A 232 14.75 -13.64 -14.62
C GLN A 232 15.04 -12.75 -15.84
N LYS A 233 16.20 -12.10 -15.90
CA LYS A 233 16.64 -11.34 -17.06
C LYS A 233 16.68 -12.20 -18.32
N LYS A 234 17.22 -13.43 -18.23
CA LYS A 234 17.20 -14.40 -19.32
C LYS A 234 15.78 -14.84 -19.68
N ALA A 235 14.93 -15.10 -18.68
CA ALA A 235 13.54 -15.46 -18.91
C ALA A 235 12.76 -14.34 -19.64
N LEU A 236 13.02 -13.08 -19.30
CA LEU A 236 12.40 -11.89 -19.88
C LEU A 236 12.89 -11.56 -21.29
N GLN A 237 14.00 -12.14 -21.76
CA GLN A 237 14.40 -12.05 -23.17
C GLN A 237 13.42 -12.77 -24.09
N ARG A 238 12.71 -13.78 -23.57
CA ARG A 238 11.64 -14.44 -24.32
C ARG A 238 10.45 -13.49 -24.37
N LYS A 239 9.96 -13.22 -25.58
CA LYS A 239 8.70 -12.48 -25.75
C LYS A 239 7.59 -13.19 -24.98
N SER A 240 6.86 -12.40 -24.18
CA SER A 240 5.67 -12.85 -23.48
C SER A 240 4.62 -11.74 -23.48
N SER A 241 3.36 -12.11 -23.70
CA SER A 241 2.23 -11.18 -23.71
C SER A 241 1.67 -10.94 -22.30
N ILE A 242 1.90 -11.89 -21.40
CA ILE A 242 1.39 -11.88 -20.02
C ILE A 242 2.56 -12.09 -19.09
N ALA A 243 2.70 -11.26 -18.07
CA ALA A 243 3.62 -11.50 -16.96
C ALA A 243 2.85 -11.58 -15.64
N ILE A 244 3.32 -12.40 -14.70
CA ILE A 244 2.72 -12.53 -13.37
C ILE A 244 3.78 -12.42 -12.29
N GLY A 245 3.50 -11.69 -11.22
CA GLY A 245 4.51 -11.37 -10.21
C GLY A 245 3.98 -10.83 -8.90
N VAL A 246 4.92 -10.60 -7.99
CA VAL A 246 4.68 -9.84 -6.75
C VAL A 246 5.25 -8.43 -6.90
N PRO A 247 4.58 -7.39 -6.35
CA PRO A 247 4.98 -5.99 -6.55
C PRO A 247 6.46 -5.70 -6.34
N ASN A 248 7.06 -6.15 -5.23
CA ASN A 248 8.47 -5.90 -4.89
C ASN A 248 9.44 -6.32 -6.00
N ARG A 249 9.18 -7.48 -6.62
CA ARG A 249 10.07 -8.00 -7.67
C ARG A 249 9.79 -7.33 -9.00
N VAL A 250 8.53 -7.06 -9.32
CA VAL A 250 8.15 -6.36 -10.55
C VAL A 250 8.73 -4.94 -10.56
N LEU A 251 8.60 -4.22 -9.44
CA LEU A 251 9.19 -2.89 -9.24
C LEU A 251 10.70 -2.91 -9.47
N LYS A 252 11.41 -3.80 -8.79
CA LYS A 252 12.87 -3.93 -8.94
C LYS A 252 13.29 -4.17 -10.39
N LEU A 253 12.60 -5.09 -11.08
CA LEU A 253 12.91 -5.40 -12.49
C LEU A 253 12.60 -4.22 -13.43
N ALA A 254 11.58 -3.41 -13.11
CA ALA A 254 11.24 -2.22 -13.88
C ALA A 254 12.25 -1.08 -13.65
N GLU A 255 12.65 -0.84 -12.39
CA GLU A 255 13.65 0.18 -12.02
C GLU A 255 15.05 -0.13 -12.61
N GLU A 256 15.42 -1.41 -12.68
CA GLU A 256 16.66 -1.85 -13.34
C GLU A 256 16.57 -1.84 -14.88
N GLY A 257 15.43 -1.45 -15.46
CA GLY A 257 15.20 -1.42 -16.91
C GLY A 257 15.16 -2.81 -17.58
N ILE A 258 15.08 -3.88 -16.79
CA ILE A 258 15.02 -5.26 -17.29
C ILE A 258 13.62 -5.60 -17.80
N LEU A 259 12.59 -5.14 -17.10
CA LEU A 259 11.20 -5.33 -17.47
C LEU A 259 10.63 -4.07 -18.12
N ASN A 260 10.30 -4.16 -19.41
CA ASN A 260 9.63 -3.09 -20.12
C ASN A 260 8.11 -3.12 -19.87
N LEU A 261 7.57 -2.10 -19.20
CA LEU A 261 6.14 -1.93 -18.92
C LEU A 261 5.41 -1.02 -19.93
N SER A 262 6.11 -0.53 -20.97
CA SER A 262 5.57 0.44 -21.93
C SER A 262 4.45 -0.10 -22.83
N ASN A 263 4.24 -1.43 -22.84
CA ASN A 263 3.24 -2.09 -23.67
C ASN A 263 2.03 -2.58 -22.89
N ILE A 264 2.00 -2.34 -21.57
CA ILE A 264 0.87 -2.73 -20.72
C ILE A 264 -0.40 -2.01 -21.20
N SER A 265 -1.43 -2.82 -21.45
CA SER A 265 -2.79 -2.38 -21.79
C SER A 265 -3.81 -2.82 -20.73
N LEU A 266 -3.48 -3.86 -19.94
CA LEU A 266 -4.29 -4.35 -18.84
C LEU A 266 -3.40 -4.68 -17.65
N ILE A 267 -3.73 -4.14 -16.48
CA ILE A 267 -3.20 -4.62 -15.20
C ILE A 267 -4.29 -5.36 -14.46
N ILE A 268 -3.94 -6.50 -13.88
CA ILE A 268 -4.82 -7.30 -13.03
C ILE A 268 -4.21 -7.30 -11.64
N ILE A 269 -4.90 -6.73 -10.68
CA ILE A 269 -4.46 -6.66 -9.27
C ILE A 269 -5.30 -7.68 -8.52
N ASP A 270 -4.66 -8.74 -8.05
CA ASP A 270 -5.30 -9.78 -7.25
C ASP A 270 -5.50 -9.27 -5.81
N MET A 271 -6.75 -8.94 -5.54
CA MET A 271 -7.32 -8.48 -4.30
C MET A 271 -7.76 -9.63 -3.39
N LYS A 272 -7.90 -10.86 -3.91
CA LYS A 272 -8.35 -12.02 -3.12
C LYS A 272 -7.53 -12.23 -1.84
N GLU A 273 -8.25 -12.45 -0.74
CA GLU A 273 -7.66 -12.72 0.57
C GLU A 273 -7.09 -14.14 0.65
N LEU A 274 -5.89 -14.27 1.23
CA LEU A 274 -5.21 -15.57 1.28
C LEU A 274 -5.56 -16.41 2.52
N ASN A 275 -5.82 -15.78 3.67
CA ASN A 275 -5.79 -16.42 4.98
C ASN A 275 -6.90 -15.87 5.92
N GLU A 276 -7.11 -16.52 7.07
CA GLU A 276 -8.00 -16.09 8.18
C GLU A 276 -7.75 -14.65 8.68
N LYS A 277 -6.59 -14.07 8.36
CA LYS A 277 -6.20 -12.69 8.69
C LYS A 277 -6.55 -11.65 7.60
N THR A 278 -7.31 -12.03 6.57
CA THR A 278 -7.81 -11.13 5.51
C THR A 278 -6.69 -10.32 4.84
N MET A 279 -5.62 -11.00 4.40
CA MET A 279 -4.45 -10.35 3.81
C MET A 279 -4.51 -10.37 2.27
N ASN A 280 -4.41 -9.18 1.66
CA ASN A 280 -4.33 -8.92 0.22
C ASN A 280 -3.01 -8.19 -0.15
N VAL A 281 -2.84 -7.88 -1.45
CA VAL A 281 -1.62 -7.20 -1.96
C VAL A 281 -1.33 -5.86 -1.28
N MET A 282 -2.34 -5.20 -0.71
CA MET A 282 -2.22 -3.92 0.02
C MET A 282 -2.05 -4.10 1.55
N SER A 283 -2.15 -5.32 2.09
CA SER A 283 -2.11 -5.54 3.54
C SER A 283 -0.70 -5.45 4.14
N LEU A 284 0.31 -5.97 3.45
CA LEU A 284 1.70 -5.95 3.92
C LEU A 284 2.35 -4.61 3.57
N LYS A 285 2.91 -3.90 4.55
CA LYS A 285 3.55 -2.58 4.37
C LYS A 285 4.55 -2.59 3.21
N GLU A 286 5.52 -3.49 3.22
CA GLU A 286 6.55 -3.60 2.18
C GLU A 286 5.95 -3.86 0.79
N THR A 287 5.00 -4.80 0.70
CA THR A 287 4.33 -5.13 -0.57
C THR A 287 3.52 -3.95 -1.09
N ARG A 288 2.87 -3.22 -0.18
CA ARG A 288 2.06 -2.06 -0.49
C ARG A 288 2.89 -0.87 -0.94
N GLU A 289 3.99 -0.56 -0.24
CA GLU A 289 4.95 0.47 -0.65
C GLU A 289 5.45 0.21 -2.07
N ALA A 290 5.85 -1.03 -2.35
CA ALA A 290 6.28 -1.41 -3.69
C ALA A 290 5.15 -1.36 -4.73
N MET A 291 3.92 -1.72 -4.33
CA MET A 291 2.74 -1.63 -5.19
C MET A 291 2.44 -0.17 -5.56
N ALA A 292 2.49 0.73 -4.57
CA ALA A 292 2.27 2.16 -4.77
C ALA A 292 3.35 2.77 -5.67
N ALA A 293 4.63 2.49 -5.39
CA ALA A 293 5.73 2.93 -6.23
C ALA A 293 5.64 2.37 -7.66
N LEU A 294 5.33 1.07 -7.83
CA LEU A 294 5.16 0.46 -9.15
C LEU A 294 4.02 1.12 -9.93
N TYR A 295 2.88 1.30 -9.28
CA TYR A 295 1.71 1.90 -9.91
C TYR A 295 1.99 3.35 -10.30
N MET A 296 2.41 4.20 -9.37
CA MET A 296 2.61 5.62 -9.62
C MET A 296 3.72 5.87 -10.63
N LYS A 297 4.90 5.26 -10.46
CA LYS A 297 6.06 5.54 -11.31
C LYS A 297 5.90 5.01 -12.75
N PHE A 298 5.24 3.87 -12.95
CA PHE A 298 5.27 3.17 -14.24
C PHE A 298 3.91 3.01 -14.92
N LEU A 299 2.80 3.04 -14.17
CA LEU A 299 1.49 2.64 -14.68
C LEU A 299 0.48 3.79 -14.66
N HIS A 300 0.51 4.66 -13.65
CA HIS A 300 -0.52 5.66 -13.40
C HIS A 300 -0.72 6.61 -14.57
N ASN A 301 0.37 7.17 -15.12
CA ASN A 301 0.29 8.03 -16.30
C ASN A 301 -0.41 7.34 -17.48
N ARG A 302 -0.20 6.04 -17.68
CA ARG A 302 -0.87 5.27 -18.74
C ARG A 302 -2.34 5.03 -18.45
N VAL A 303 -2.67 4.86 -17.17
CA VAL A 303 -4.05 4.66 -16.69
C VAL A 303 -4.87 5.93 -16.90
N ILE A 304 -4.36 7.10 -16.48
CA ILE A 304 -5.09 8.37 -16.63
C ILE A 304 -5.24 8.80 -18.10
N HIS A 305 -4.32 8.39 -18.97
CA HIS A 305 -4.45 8.59 -20.43
C HIS A 305 -5.24 7.46 -21.13
N ASN A 306 -5.90 6.59 -20.35
CA ASN A 306 -6.77 5.53 -20.86
C ASN A 306 -6.08 4.50 -21.77
N VAL A 307 -4.74 4.41 -21.69
CA VAL A 307 -3.91 3.44 -22.43
C VAL A 307 -3.88 2.09 -21.71
N THR A 308 -3.87 2.12 -20.38
CA THR A 308 -3.90 0.94 -19.52
C THR A 308 -5.22 0.89 -18.77
N LYS A 309 -5.91 -0.24 -18.84
CA LYS A 309 -7.08 -0.54 -18.01
C LYS A 309 -6.69 -1.32 -16.77
N VAL A 310 -7.49 -1.20 -15.70
CA VAL A 310 -7.26 -1.87 -14.42
C VAL A 310 -8.39 -2.85 -14.16
N LEU A 311 -8.05 -4.10 -13.83
CA LEU A 311 -8.99 -5.10 -13.33
C LEU A 311 -8.58 -5.44 -11.91
N LEU A 312 -9.52 -5.33 -10.98
CA LEU A 312 -9.37 -5.87 -9.62
C LEU A 312 -9.99 -7.27 -9.64
N TRP A 313 -9.23 -8.27 -9.20
CA TRP A 313 -9.52 -9.70 -9.30
C TRP A 313 -9.37 -10.40 -7.95
#